data_AF-A0A6A6XD45-F1
#
_entry.id   AF-A0A6A6XD45-F1
#
_cell.length_a   1.000
_cell.length_b   1.000
_cell.length_c   1.000
_cell.angle_alpha   90.00
_cell.angle_beta   90.00
_cell.angle_gamma   90.00
#
_symmetry.space_group_name_H-M   'P 1'
#
loop_
_entity.id
_entity.type
_entity.pdbx_description
1 polymer ?
#
loop_
_entity_poly.entity_id
_entity_poly.type
_entity_poly.pdbx_seq_one_letter_code
_entity_poly.pdbx_strand_id
1 'polypeptide(L)'
;MAESTSTSQSLSGPVLLLGISGPSSSGKTTLSRLLRDIFPPDLVFILHLDDFYLTDAEIPVRNGIQDWDCVESLNLPELQSALVYIKEHGKSPPSFVSKEDQNSVGEHGVDADTIDELKKMARNLVREKGWTTPIAIVDGFLLFSEDMADIRQLFDLKLFLRTSYQTAKRRREARSGYVTLEGFWEDPPDYVDRIVWPNYVKDHSFLFEGGDVDGMLDESVCTNIGVRAMPREAEQSMAACLNWAVQILVPVIEKASQ
;
A
#
# COMPACT_ATOMS: atom_id res chain seq x y z
N MET A 1 -31.61 -1.87 -17.11
CA MET A 1 -31.66 -1.50 -15.69
C MET A 1 -30.74 -2.47 -14.97
N ALA A 2 -29.50 -2.07 -14.73
CA ALA A 2 -28.53 -2.83 -13.97
C ALA A 2 -28.34 -2.10 -12.65
N GLU A 3 -28.77 -2.73 -11.55
CA GLU A 3 -28.57 -2.22 -10.20
C GLU A 3 -27.09 -2.32 -9.87
N SER A 4 -26.44 -1.16 -9.70
CA SER A 4 -25.11 -1.06 -9.13
C SER A 4 -25.18 -1.38 -7.64
N THR A 5 -24.80 -2.59 -7.26
CA THR A 5 -24.59 -2.97 -5.86
C THR A 5 -23.33 -2.27 -5.32
N SER A 6 -23.53 -1.05 -4.84
CA SER A 6 -22.61 -0.35 -3.94
C SER A 6 -22.56 -1.13 -2.62
N THR A 7 -21.56 -1.99 -2.44
CA THR A 7 -21.23 -2.58 -1.13
C THR A 7 -20.92 -1.45 -0.15
N SER A 8 -21.85 -1.19 0.75
CA SER A 8 -21.77 -0.19 1.81
C SER A 8 -20.90 -0.73 2.94
N GLN A 9 -19.70 -0.17 3.12
CA GLN A 9 -18.95 -0.32 4.36
C GLN A 9 -19.09 0.97 5.16
N SER A 10 -19.96 0.95 6.17
CA SER A 10 -19.95 1.95 7.24
C SER A 10 -18.72 1.71 8.11
N LEU A 11 -17.95 2.75 8.39
CA LEU A 11 -16.82 2.65 9.30
C LEU A 11 -17.33 2.34 10.71
N SER A 12 -16.95 1.19 11.25
CA SER A 12 -17.37 0.71 12.56
C SER A 12 -16.36 1.00 13.68
N GLY A 13 -15.21 1.59 13.35
CA GLY A 13 -14.08 1.73 14.26
C GLY A 13 -13.57 3.18 14.41
N PRO A 14 -12.69 3.42 15.39
CA PRO A 14 -12.10 4.72 15.68
C PRO A 14 -11.08 5.18 14.62
N VAL A 15 -10.90 4.44 13.52
CA VAL A 15 -9.93 4.70 12.45
C VAL A 15 -10.42 4.09 11.14
N LEU A 16 -10.07 4.74 10.03
CA LEU A 16 -10.11 4.15 8.69
C LEU A 16 -8.75 3.50 8.41
N LEU A 17 -8.70 2.17 8.38
CA LEU A 17 -7.48 1.43 8.05
C LEU A 17 -7.39 1.21 6.53
N LEU A 18 -6.52 1.97 5.88
CA LEU A 18 -6.27 1.99 4.44
C LEU A 18 -5.02 1.16 4.10
N GLY A 19 -5.19 0.07 3.35
CA GLY A 19 -4.08 -0.70 2.80
C GLY A 19 -3.72 -0.23 1.39
N ILE A 20 -2.43 -0.01 1.12
CA ILE A 20 -1.89 0.28 -0.21
C ILE A 20 -0.90 -0.82 -0.59
N SER A 21 -1.28 -1.70 -1.50
CA SER A 21 -0.46 -2.84 -1.94
C SER A 21 -0.14 -2.80 -3.43
N GLY A 22 0.63 -3.78 -3.89
CA GLY A 22 1.14 -3.86 -5.26
C GLY A 22 2.62 -4.22 -5.33
N PRO A 23 3.14 -4.53 -6.53
CA PRO A 23 4.50 -5.03 -6.71
C PRO A 23 5.57 -4.07 -6.17
N SER A 24 6.76 -4.59 -5.86
CA SER A 24 7.91 -3.73 -5.51
C SER A 24 8.14 -2.68 -6.60
N SER A 25 8.56 -1.48 -6.20
CA SER A 25 8.80 -0.33 -7.08
C SER A 25 7.58 0.24 -7.84
N SER A 26 6.35 -0.09 -7.43
CA SER A 26 5.12 0.47 -8.03
C SER A 26 4.75 1.90 -7.58
N GLY A 27 5.41 2.44 -6.55
CA GLY A 27 5.15 3.81 -6.06
C GLY A 27 4.24 3.90 -4.83
N LYS A 28 4.01 2.79 -4.10
CA LYS A 28 3.17 2.74 -2.89
C LYS A 28 3.54 3.79 -1.85
N THR A 29 4.80 3.79 -1.39
CA THR A 29 5.32 4.72 -0.38
C THR A 29 5.18 6.19 -0.81
N THR A 30 5.40 6.48 -2.10
CA THR A 30 5.18 7.81 -2.67
C THR A 30 3.70 8.21 -2.56
N LEU A 31 2.78 7.33 -2.94
CA LEU A 31 1.34 7.58 -2.83
C LEU A 31 0.91 7.79 -1.37
N SER A 32 1.36 6.94 -0.44
CA SER A 32 1.04 7.05 0.99
C SER A 32 1.43 8.41 1.56
N ARG A 33 2.65 8.87 1.26
CA ARG A 33 3.16 10.18 1.73
C ARG A 33 2.42 11.35 1.09
N LEU A 34 2.12 11.28 -0.22
CA LEU A 34 1.31 12.30 -0.89
C LEU A 34 -0.10 12.38 -0.29
N LEU A 35 -0.73 11.24 0.03
CA LEU A 35 -2.02 11.22 0.71
C LEU A 35 -1.93 11.85 2.11
N ARG A 36 -0.91 11.51 2.90
CA ARG A 36 -0.66 12.16 4.21
C ARG A 36 -0.52 13.67 4.06
N ASP A 37 0.15 14.15 3.03
CA ASP A 37 0.37 15.58 2.80
C ASP A 37 -0.90 16.31 2.31
N ILE A 38 -1.81 15.61 1.61
CA ILE A 38 -3.07 16.17 1.11
C ILE A 38 -4.07 16.39 2.24
N PHE A 39 -4.22 15.41 3.11
CA PHE A 39 -5.19 15.45 4.20
C PHE A 39 -4.64 16.24 5.41
N PRO A 40 -5.50 16.68 6.35
CA PRO A 40 -5.03 17.37 7.55
C PRO A 40 -3.99 16.53 8.32
N PRO A 41 -2.82 17.11 8.69
CA PRO A 41 -1.70 16.37 9.28
C PRO A 41 -2.05 15.56 10.54
N ASP A 42 -2.98 16.06 11.36
CA ASP A 42 -3.38 15.39 12.60
C ASP A 42 -4.31 14.18 12.36
N LEU A 43 -4.76 13.95 11.12
CA LEU A 43 -5.66 12.86 10.77
C LEU A 43 -4.96 11.68 10.12
N VAL A 44 -3.75 11.81 9.58
CA VAL A 44 -3.12 10.76 8.77
C VAL A 44 -1.77 10.34 9.33
N PHE A 45 -1.59 9.03 9.51
CA PHE A 45 -0.30 8.45 9.83
C PHE A 45 -0.05 7.20 8.96
N ILE A 46 1.23 6.84 8.80
CA ILE A 46 1.66 5.77 7.90
C ILE A 46 2.41 4.70 8.69
N LEU A 47 2.16 3.44 8.35
CA LEU A 47 2.99 2.30 8.70
C LEU A 47 3.50 1.65 7.41
N HIS A 48 4.71 1.14 7.43
CA HIS A 48 5.31 0.43 6.31
C HIS A 48 5.44 -1.05 6.66
N LEU A 49 5.04 -1.94 5.75
CA LEU A 49 5.25 -3.38 5.91
C LEU A 49 6.72 -3.72 6.11
N ASP A 50 7.60 -2.95 5.48
CA ASP A 50 9.05 -3.12 5.54
C ASP A 50 9.61 -2.86 6.97
N ASP A 51 8.88 -2.17 7.85
CA ASP A 51 9.27 -2.03 9.27
C ASP A 51 9.12 -3.36 10.05
N PHE A 52 8.48 -4.39 9.45
CA PHE A 52 8.23 -5.70 10.05
C PHE A 52 9.09 -6.82 9.46
N TYR A 53 10.18 -6.49 8.75
CA TYR A 53 11.17 -7.51 8.37
C TYR A 53 11.79 -8.18 9.60
N LEU A 54 12.08 -9.47 9.48
CA LEU A 54 12.92 -10.20 10.43
C LEU A 54 14.37 -9.72 10.35
N THR A 55 15.20 -10.19 11.28
CA THR A 55 16.65 -9.92 11.23
C THR A 55 17.29 -10.55 10.00
N ASP A 56 18.40 -9.99 9.54
CA ASP A 56 19.11 -10.45 8.34
C ASP A 56 19.44 -11.96 8.43
N ALA A 57 19.78 -12.45 9.63
CA ALA A 57 20.06 -13.87 9.89
C ALA A 57 18.84 -14.80 9.74
N GLU A 58 17.62 -14.28 9.85
CA GLU A 58 16.36 -15.02 9.78
C GLU A 58 15.74 -14.99 8.39
N ILE A 59 16.26 -14.18 7.47
CA ILE A 59 15.75 -14.09 6.10
C ILE A 59 15.98 -15.43 5.38
N PRO A 60 14.92 -16.05 4.79
CA PRO A 60 15.05 -17.32 4.10
C PRO A 60 16.05 -17.25 2.95
N VAL A 61 16.84 -18.31 2.74
CA VAL A 61 17.76 -18.41 1.60
C VAL A 61 17.19 -19.36 0.56
N ARG A 62 16.94 -18.86 -0.65
CA ARG A 62 16.48 -19.63 -1.80
C ARG A 62 17.55 -19.60 -2.89
N ASN A 63 18.01 -20.78 -3.31
CA ASN A 63 19.05 -20.92 -4.35
C ASN A 63 20.33 -20.10 -4.07
N GLY A 64 20.72 -20.01 -2.79
CA GLY A 64 21.91 -19.29 -2.34
C GLY A 64 21.75 -17.77 -2.22
N ILE A 65 20.52 -17.25 -2.34
CA ILE A 65 20.21 -15.82 -2.21
C ILE A 65 19.18 -15.63 -1.10
N GLN A 66 19.36 -14.62 -0.25
CA GLN A 66 18.35 -14.22 0.74
C GLN A 66 17.10 -13.69 0.02
N ASP A 67 15.95 -14.28 0.31
CA ASP A 67 14.65 -13.91 -0.24
C ASP A 67 13.94 -12.95 0.71
N TRP A 68 14.16 -11.66 0.49
CA TRP A 68 13.48 -10.58 1.21
C TRP A 68 12.06 -10.32 0.67
N ASP A 69 11.71 -10.85 -0.49
CA ASP A 69 10.43 -10.55 -1.15
C ASP A 69 9.45 -11.71 -0.96
N CYS A 70 9.37 -12.26 0.26
CA CYS A 70 8.48 -13.37 0.62
C CYS A 70 7.75 -13.14 1.95
N VAL A 71 6.76 -13.98 2.25
CA VAL A 71 5.97 -13.85 3.49
C VAL A 71 6.82 -14.25 4.70
N GLU A 72 7.70 -15.23 4.54
CA GLU A 72 8.53 -15.80 5.60
C GLU A 72 9.64 -14.85 6.06
N SER A 73 9.93 -13.77 5.33
CA SER A 73 10.86 -12.72 5.77
C SER A 73 10.23 -11.70 6.72
N LEU A 74 8.92 -11.81 7.01
CA LEU A 74 8.17 -10.84 7.81
C LEU A 74 7.74 -11.38 9.17
N ASN A 75 7.78 -10.55 10.20
CA ASN A 75 7.21 -10.81 11.51
C ASN A 75 5.68 -10.61 11.48
N LEU A 76 4.94 -11.60 10.94
CA LEU A 76 3.47 -11.51 10.83
C LEU A 76 2.75 -11.34 12.17
N PRO A 77 3.14 -12.02 13.27
CA PRO A 77 2.52 -11.79 14.57
C PRO A 77 2.63 -10.33 15.03
N GLU A 78 3.77 -9.67 14.80
CA GLU A 78 3.97 -8.27 15.15
C GLU A 78 3.15 -7.34 14.26
N LEU A 79 3.12 -7.59 12.94
CA LEU A 79 2.26 -6.87 12.00
C LEU A 79 0.78 -6.97 12.42
N GLN A 80 0.30 -8.19 12.68
CA GLN A 80 -1.08 -8.42 13.08
C GLN A 80 -1.42 -7.68 14.38
N SER A 81 -0.53 -7.77 15.38
CA SER A 81 -0.70 -7.08 16.67
C SER A 81 -0.77 -5.56 16.48
N ALA A 82 0.10 -4.98 15.64
CA ALA A 82 0.10 -3.56 15.33
C ALA A 82 -1.21 -3.12 14.64
N LEU A 83 -1.69 -3.88 13.65
CA LEU A 83 -2.95 -3.58 12.95
C LEU A 83 -4.17 -3.69 13.86
N VAL A 84 -4.23 -4.70 14.71
CA VAL A 84 -5.30 -4.85 15.72
C VAL A 84 -5.26 -3.68 16.70
N TYR A 85 -4.09 -3.31 17.21
CA TYR A 85 -3.93 -2.16 18.09
C TYR A 85 -4.45 -0.87 17.43
N ILE A 86 -4.11 -0.64 16.16
CA ILE A 86 -4.59 0.52 15.40
C ILE A 86 -6.11 0.51 15.29
N LYS A 87 -6.71 -0.63 14.93
CA LYS A 87 -8.19 -0.77 14.83
C LYS A 87 -8.88 -0.50 16.16
N GLU A 88 -8.26 -0.83 17.29
CA GLU A 88 -8.83 -0.61 18.62
C GLU A 88 -8.63 0.82 19.16
N HIS A 89 -7.48 1.44 18.89
CA HIS A 89 -7.06 2.69 19.53
C HIS A 89 -7.06 3.91 18.60
N GLY A 90 -7.12 3.69 17.29
CA GLY A 90 -7.03 4.70 16.25
C GLY A 90 -5.68 5.42 16.16
N LYS A 91 -4.61 4.80 16.66
CA LYS A 91 -3.25 5.35 16.71
C LYS A 91 -2.21 4.26 16.45
N SER A 92 -1.04 4.66 15.97
CA SER A 92 0.13 3.77 15.90
C SER A 92 0.49 3.23 17.30
N PRO A 93 0.94 1.97 17.42
CA PRO A 93 1.47 1.45 18.68
C PRO A 93 2.59 2.35 19.25
N PRO A 94 2.60 2.66 20.56
CA PRO A 94 3.59 3.59 21.14
C PRO A 94 5.05 3.15 20.99
N SER A 95 5.29 1.85 20.87
CA SER A 95 6.62 1.27 20.67
C SER A 95 7.09 1.31 19.22
N PHE A 96 6.23 1.67 18.27
CA PHE A 96 6.51 1.60 16.85
C PHE A 96 7.05 2.94 16.34
N VAL A 97 8.33 2.95 15.99
CA VAL A 97 9.00 4.07 15.32
C VAL A 97 9.34 3.62 13.92
N SER A 98 8.64 4.15 12.92
CA SER A 98 8.93 3.82 11.52
C SER A 98 10.32 4.30 11.13
N LYS A 99 11.12 3.38 10.58
CA LYS A 99 12.42 3.72 9.99
C LYS A 99 12.23 4.22 8.57
N GLU A 100 11.28 3.64 7.86
CA GLU A 100 11.02 3.95 6.46
C GLU A 100 10.41 5.35 6.27
N ASP A 101 9.59 5.85 7.21
CA ASP A 101 8.99 7.19 7.09
C ASP A 101 10.01 8.34 7.19
N GLN A 102 11.25 8.06 7.60
CA GLN A 102 12.34 9.05 7.64
C GLN A 102 13.01 9.28 6.28
N ASN A 103 12.74 8.42 5.29
CA ASN A 103 13.34 8.54 3.96
C ASN A 103 12.69 9.71 3.18
N SER A 104 13.51 10.58 2.59
CA SER A 104 13.03 11.68 1.75
C SER A 104 12.22 11.16 0.54
N VAL A 105 11.12 11.83 0.20
CA VAL A 105 10.43 11.59 -1.07
C VAL A 105 11.28 12.20 -2.17
N GLY A 106 11.84 11.36 -3.06
CA GLY A 106 12.50 11.84 -4.28
C GLY A 106 11.51 12.54 -5.22
N GLU A 107 11.98 12.97 -6.39
CA GLU A 107 11.07 13.53 -7.40
C GLU A 107 9.95 12.53 -7.75
N HIS A 108 8.71 12.91 -7.46
CA HIS A 108 7.51 12.09 -7.68
C HIS A 108 6.72 12.50 -8.93
N GLY A 109 7.11 13.60 -9.59
CA GLY A 109 6.51 14.04 -10.85
C GLY A 109 5.07 14.55 -10.74
N VAL A 110 4.63 14.97 -9.54
CA VAL A 110 3.35 15.65 -9.33
C VAL A 110 3.65 17.13 -9.13
N ASP A 111 3.03 18.00 -9.92
CA ASP A 111 3.21 19.44 -9.80
C ASP A 111 2.57 20.00 -8.53
N ALA A 112 3.11 21.13 -8.05
CA ALA A 112 2.67 21.76 -6.81
C ALA A 112 1.21 22.25 -6.88
N ASP A 113 0.75 22.68 -8.06
CA ASP A 113 -0.62 23.18 -8.25
C ASP A 113 -1.63 22.05 -8.03
N THR A 114 -1.39 20.86 -8.60
CA THR A 114 -2.19 19.65 -8.37
C THR A 114 -2.24 19.28 -6.88
N ILE A 115 -1.10 19.33 -6.18
CA ILE A 115 -1.05 19.05 -4.74
C ILE A 115 -1.87 20.07 -3.95
N ASP A 116 -1.75 21.35 -4.27
CA ASP A 116 -2.45 22.43 -3.58
C ASP A 116 -3.96 22.40 -3.83
N GLU A 117 -4.40 22.04 -5.02
CA GLU A 117 -5.81 21.82 -5.36
C GLU A 117 -6.41 20.66 -4.55
N LEU A 118 -5.71 19.52 -4.50
CA LEU A 118 -6.14 18.36 -3.72
C LEU A 118 -6.17 18.66 -2.22
N LYS A 119 -5.18 19.38 -1.69
CA LYS A 119 -5.17 19.86 -0.30
C LYS A 119 -6.38 20.74 0.02
N LYS A 120 -6.71 21.70 -0.84
CA LYS A 120 -7.88 22.58 -0.66
C LYS A 120 -9.17 21.77 -0.65
N MET A 121 -9.32 20.84 -1.58
CA MET A 121 -10.48 19.96 -1.67
C MET A 121 -10.61 19.09 -0.40
N ALA A 122 -9.56 18.37 -0.01
CA ALA A 122 -9.58 17.48 1.15
C ALA A 122 -9.90 18.23 2.46
N ARG A 123 -9.31 19.43 2.67
CA ARG A 123 -9.62 20.28 3.83
C ARG A 123 -11.07 20.73 3.86
N ASN A 124 -11.61 21.14 2.71
CA ASN A 124 -13.02 21.54 2.62
C ASN A 124 -13.94 20.36 2.91
N LEU A 125 -13.67 19.19 2.30
CA LEU A 125 -14.45 17.98 2.52
C LEU A 125 -14.47 17.57 4.00
N VAL A 126 -13.29 17.46 4.63
CA VAL A 126 -13.17 17.11 6.04
C VAL A 126 -13.93 18.09 6.94
N ARG A 127 -13.82 19.40 6.68
CA ARG A 127 -14.54 20.44 7.43
C ARG A 127 -16.05 20.35 7.26
N GLU A 128 -16.52 20.25 6.01
CA GLU A 128 -17.95 20.24 5.67
C GLU A 128 -18.65 18.99 6.20
N LYS A 129 -17.94 17.87 6.23
CA LYS A 129 -18.44 16.59 6.73
C LYS A 129 -18.16 16.40 8.22
N GLY A 130 -17.44 17.32 8.87
CA GLY A 130 -17.08 17.19 10.29
C GLY A 130 -16.29 15.92 10.59
N TRP A 131 -15.48 15.46 9.64
CA TRP A 131 -14.75 14.21 9.76
C TRP A 131 -13.57 14.36 10.75
N THR A 132 -13.54 13.49 11.75
CA THR A 132 -12.49 13.50 12.79
C THR A 132 -11.79 12.15 12.95
N THR A 133 -12.23 11.14 12.21
CA THR A 133 -11.69 9.78 12.27
C THR A 133 -10.28 9.75 11.64
N PRO A 134 -9.23 9.30 12.34
CA PRO A 134 -7.92 9.11 11.75
C PRO A 134 -7.95 8.16 10.55
N ILE A 135 -7.03 8.35 9.61
CA ILE A 135 -6.75 7.48 8.47
C ILE A 135 -5.36 6.88 8.71
N ALA A 136 -5.33 5.59 9.00
CA ALA A 136 -4.09 4.83 9.12
C ALA A 136 -3.76 4.22 7.76
N ILE A 137 -2.71 4.69 7.11
CA ILE A 137 -2.23 4.12 5.85
C ILE A 137 -1.21 3.05 6.17
N VAL A 138 -1.37 1.86 5.61
CA VAL A 138 -0.36 0.80 5.64
C VAL A 138 0.02 0.49 4.22
N ASP A 139 1.28 0.70 3.87
CA ASP A 139 1.78 0.29 2.55
C ASP A 139 2.72 -0.90 2.63
N GLY A 140 2.65 -1.77 1.62
CA GLY A 140 3.42 -3.00 1.62
C GLY A 140 3.15 -3.87 0.41
N PHE A 141 4.19 -4.53 -0.09
CA PHE A 141 4.11 -5.27 -1.35
C PHE A 141 3.34 -6.60 -1.25
N LEU A 142 3.19 -7.16 -0.04
CA LEU A 142 2.47 -8.42 0.20
C LEU A 142 1.12 -8.26 0.88
N LEU A 143 0.69 -7.05 1.25
CA LEU A 143 -0.52 -6.86 2.08
C LEU A 143 -1.77 -7.57 1.51
N PHE A 144 -1.86 -7.70 0.18
CA PHE A 144 -2.97 -8.36 -0.49
C PHE A 144 -2.61 -9.69 -1.18
N SER A 145 -1.49 -10.32 -0.83
CA SER A 145 -1.11 -11.64 -1.35
C SER A 145 -2.07 -12.74 -0.89
N GLU A 146 -2.09 -13.89 -1.58
CA GLU A 146 -2.93 -15.02 -1.23
C GLU A 146 -2.70 -15.48 0.22
N ASP A 147 -1.44 -15.61 0.63
CA ASP A 147 -1.00 -16.02 1.97
C ASP A 147 -1.30 -14.99 3.08
N MET A 148 -1.67 -13.76 2.73
CA MET A 148 -1.99 -12.68 3.67
C MET A 148 -3.50 -12.47 3.85
N ALA A 149 -4.33 -13.49 3.60
CA ALA A 149 -5.79 -13.36 3.63
C ALA A 149 -6.34 -12.82 4.96
N ASP A 150 -5.80 -13.25 6.10
CA ASP A 150 -6.26 -12.82 7.43
C ASP A 150 -5.86 -11.37 7.72
N ILE A 151 -4.63 -10.97 7.36
CA ILE A 151 -4.16 -9.59 7.44
C ILE A 151 -4.97 -8.69 6.52
N ARG A 152 -5.20 -9.13 5.27
CA ARG A 152 -5.98 -8.41 4.25
C ARG A 152 -7.39 -8.09 4.76
N GLN A 153 -8.02 -8.97 5.53
CA GLN A 153 -9.38 -8.75 6.05
C GLN A 153 -9.48 -7.62 7.08
N LEU A 154 -8.37 -7.22 7.72
CA LEU A 154 -8.37 -6.12 8.70
C LEU A 154 -8.59 -4.74 8.06
N PHE A 155 -8.24 -4.59 6.78
CA PHE A 155 -8.33 -3.33 6.06
C PHE A 155 -9.75 -2.97 5.66
N ASP A 156 -10.15 -1.73 5.99
CA ASP A 156 -11.44 -1.15 5.62
C ASP A 156 -11.45 -0.73 4.15
N LEU A 157 -10.33 -0.21 3.64
CA LEU A 157 -10.16 0.17 2.26
C LEU A 157 -8.85 -0.38 1.71
N LYS A 158 -8.88 -0.92 0.49
CA LYS A 158 -7.77 -1.64 -0.13
C LYS A 158 -7.47 -1.08 -1.51
N LEU A 159 -6.32 -0.43 -1.68
CA LEU A 159 -5.85 0.11 -2.97
C LEU A 159 -4.71 -0.74 -3.50
N PHE A 160 -4.85 -1.26 -4.72
CA PHE A 160 -3.82 -2.07 -5.35
C PHE A 160 -3.20 -1.34 -6.54
N LEU A 161 -1.92 -0.99 -6.40
CA LEU A 161 -1.10 -0.42 -7.45
C LEU A 161 -0.57 -1.52 -8.35
N ARG A 162 -0.29 -1.15 -9.59
CA ARG A 162 0.24 -2.02 -10.63
C ARG A 162 1.50 -1.40 -11.21
N THR A 163 2.36 -2.23 -11.78
CA THR A 163 3.45 -1.78 -12.63
C THR A 163 3.90 -2.93 -13.50
N SER A 164 4.34 -2.65 -14.73
CA SER A 164 4.98 -3.63 -15.60
C SER A 164 6.30 -4.15 -15.04
N TYR A 165 6.64 -5.41 -15.35
CA TYR A 165 7.93 -6.02 -15.03
C TYR A 165 9.11 -5.11 -15.40
N GLN A 166 9.13 -4.53 -16.61
CA GLN A 166 10.25 -3.70 -17.05
C GLN A 166 10.40 -2.43 -16.21
N THR A 167 9.29 -1.86 -15.75
CA THR A 167 9.30 -0.67 -14.89
C THR A 167 9.74 -1.04 -13.47
N ALA A 168 9.21 -2.12 -12.90
CA ALA A 168 9.62 -2.63 -11.59
C ALA A 168 11.12 -2.91 -11.57
N LYS A 169 11.62 -3.65 -12.57
CA LYS A 169 13.03 -4.01 -12.71
C LYS A 169 13.93 -2.78 -12.79
N ARG A 170 13.67 -1.89 -13.74
CA ARG A 170 14.44 -0.65 -13.91
C ARG A 170 14.52 0.18 -12.62
N ARG A 171 13.40 0.30 -11.90
CA ARG A 171 13.33 1.08 -10.65
C ARG A 171 13.99 0.37 -9.47
N ARG A 172 13.89 -0.96 -9.37
CA ARG A 172 14.53 -1.75 -8.30
C ARG A 172 16.06 -1.74 -8.46
N GLU A 173 16.55 -2.01 -9.66
CA GLU A 173 17.99 -2.03 -9.97
C GLU A 173 18.65 -0.65 -9.86
N ALA A 174 17.86 0.44 -9.95
CA ALA A 174 18.35 1.80 -9.74
C ALA A 174 18.47 2.19 -8.25
N ARG A 175 18.04 1.35 -7.31
CA ARG A 175 18.18 1.65 -5.87
C ARG A 175 19.62 1.38 -5.44
N SER A 176 20.15 2.26 -4.60
CA SER A 176 21.51 2.12 -4.06
C SER A 176 21.67 1.00 -3.03
N GLY A 177 20.56 0.40 -2.59
CA GLY A 177 20.47 -0.62 -1.54
C GLY A 177 19.46 -0.24 -0.46
N TYR A 178 19.43 -1.02 0.61
CA TYR A 178 18.41 -1.05 1.66
C TYR A 178 19.06 -1.04 3.04
N VAL A 179 18.55 -0.21 3.96
CA VAL A 179 18.95 -0.28 5.36
C VAL A 179 18.17 -1.40 6.03
N THR A 180 18.87 -2.38 6.61
CA THR A 180 18.25 -3.51 7.31
C THR A 180 18.30 -3.30 8.82
N LEU A 181 17.80 -4.27 9.60
CA LEU A 181 17.90 -4.20 11.06
C LEU A 181 19.36 -4.31 11.53
N GLU A 182 20.19 -5.05 10.80
CA GLU A 182 21.56 -5.39 11.22
C GLU A 182 22.65 -4.79 10.31
N GLY A 183 22.28 -4.08 9.25
CA GLY A 183 23.25 -3.43 8.37
C GLY A 183 22.64 -2.83 7.10
N PHE A 184 23.20 -3.26 5.97
CA PHE A 184 22.86 -2.75 4.65
C PHE A 184 22.83 -3.90 3.64
N TRP A 185 21.77 -3.95 2.85
CA TRP A 185 21.56 -4.95 1.81
C TRP A 185 21.59 -4.30 0.44
N GLU A 186 22.31 -4.92 -0.49
CA GLU A 186 22.29 -4.57 -1.91
C GLU A 186 21.80 -5.80 -2.68
N ASP A 187 20.81 -5.60 -3.55
CA ASP A 187 20.28 -6.67 -4.37
C ASP A 187 21.42 -7.26 -5.23
N PRO A 188 21.64 -8.60 -5.21
CA PRO A 188 22.63 -9.21 -6.08
C PRO A 188 22.20 -9.13 -7.55
N PRO A 189 23.12 -9.38 -8.50
CA PRO A 189 22.77 -9.44 -9.92
C PRO A 189 21.59 -10.38 -10.20
N ASP A 190 20.68 -9.94 -11.07
CA ASP A 190 19.45 -10.64 -11.47
C ASP A 190 18.45 -10.92 -10.32
N TYR A 191 18.57 -10.24 -9.18
CA TYR A 191 17.66 -10.44 -8.03
C TYR A 191 16.19 -10.24 -8.41
N VAL A 192 15.89 -9.27 -9.27
CA VAL A 192 14.52 -9.04 -9.75
C VAL A 192 13.97 -10.24 -10.52
N ASP A 193 14.79 -10.81 -11.41
CA ASP A 193 14.42 -11.93 -12.26
C ASP A 193 14.28 -13.23 -11.48
N ARG A 194 15.11 -13.39 -10.45
CA ARG A 194 15.26 -14.64 -9.72
C ARG A 194 14.37 -14.73 -8.48
N ILE A 195 14.05 -13.59 -7.86
CA ILE A 195 13.37 -13.51 -6.57
C ILE A 195 12.14 -12.60 -6.65
N VAL A 196 12.33 -11.30 -6.88
CA VAL A 196 11.26 -10.29 -6.71
C VAL A 196 10.06 -10.56 -7.60
N TRP A 197 10.27 -10.71 -8.91
CA TRP A 197 9.16 -10.87 -9.86
C TRP A 197 8.52 -12.26 -9.78
N PRO A 198 9.27 -13.37 -9.70
CA PRO A 198 8.67 -14.69 -9.47
C PRO A 198 7.81 -14.75 -8.21
N ASN A 199 8.26 -14.17 -7.10
CA ASN A 199 7.45 -14.13 -5.87
C ASN A 199 6.21 -13.25 -6.05
N TYR A 200 6.32 -12.08 -6.68
CA TYR A 200 5.15 -11.26 -7.00
C TYR A 200 4.09 -12.03 -7.81
N VAL A 201 4.52 -12.75 -8.85
CA VAL A 201 3.63 -13.61 -9.67
C VAL A 201 2.98 -14.68 -8.80
N LYS A 202 3.79 -15.43 -8.03
CA LYS A 202 3.29 -16.47 -7.12
C LYS A 202 2.21 -15.91 -6.19
N ASP A 203 2.50 -14.79 -5.53
CA ASP A 203 1.72 -14.28 -4.42
C ASP A 203 0.47 -13.50 -4.85
N HIS A 204 0.43 -13.00 -6.10
CA HIS A 204 -0.65 -12.13 -6.57
C HIS A 204 -1.34 -12.60 -7.86
N SER A 205 -0.87 -13.65 -8.54
CA SER A 205 -1.48 -14.14 -9.79
C SER A 205 -3.00 -14.36 -9.69
N PHE A 206 -3.51 -14.79 -8.53
CA PHE A 206 -4.94 -14.97 -8.28
C PHE A 206 -5.78 -13.70 -8.46
N LEU A 207 -5.17 -12.51 -8.39
CA LEU A 207 -5.86 -11.23 -8.63
C LEU A 207 -6.08 -10.95 -10.13
N PHE A 208 -5.46 -11.71 -11.03
CA PHE A 208 -5.41 -11.43 -12.46
C PHE A 208 -6.11 -12.51 -13.29
N GLU A 209 -6.69 -12.09 -14.41
CA GLU A 209 -7.32 -12.99 -15.37
C GLU A 209 -6.31 -14.02 -15.88
N GLY A 210 -6.62 -15.31 -15.69
CA GLY A 210 -5.73 -16.40 -16.11
C GLY A 210 -4.38 -16.45 -15.40
N GLY A 211 -4.21 -15.71 -14.29
CA GLY A 211 -2.95 -15.65 -13.56
C GLY A 211 -1.87 -14.75 -14.19
N ASP A 212 -2.20 -13.98 -15.23
CA ASP A 212 -1.26 -13.10 -15.93
C ASP A 212 -1.17 -11.72 -15.25
N VAL A 213 -0.09 -11.50 -14.49
CA VAL A 213 0.12 -10.24 -13.75
C VAL A 213 0.30 -9.01 -14.65
N ASP A 214 0.69 -9.19 -15.92
CA ASP A 214 0.77 -8.12 -16.92
C ASP A 214 -0.61 -7.88 -17.61
N GLY A 215 -1.51 -8.85 -17.48
CA GLY A 215 -2.87 -8.91 -18.04
C GLY A 215 -3.89 -8.04 -17.32
N MET A 216 -5.19 -8.32 -17.43
CA MET A 216 -6.21 -7.57 -16.68
C MET A 216 -6.37 -8.13 -15.26
N LEU A 217 -6.76 -7.28 -14.31
CA LEU A 217 -7.16 -7.78 -13.00
C LEU A 217 -8.54 -8.44 -13.14
N ASP A 218 -8.74 -9.56 -12.45
CA ASP A 218 -10.03 -10.22 -12.39
C ASP A 218 -10.97 -9.37 -11.52
N GLU A 219 -11.93 -8.70 -12.16
CA GLU A 219 -12.87 -7.80 -11.50
C GLU A 219 -13.74 -8.53 -10.45
N SER A 220 -14.05 -9.81 -10.69
CA SER A 220 -14.85 -10.61 -9.77
C SER A 220 -14.08 -10.92 -8.50
N VAL A 221 -12.81 -11.34 -8.64
CA VAL A 221 -11.91 -11.58 -7.49
C VAL A 221 -11.71 -10.29 -6.72
N CYS A 222 -11.33 -9.20 -7.42
CA CYS A 222 -11.09 -7.90 -6.80
C CYS A 222 -12.33 -7.41 -6.02
N THR A 223 -13.52 -7.54 -6.60
CA THR A 223 -14.78 -7.17 -5.94
C THR A 223 -15.03 -8.03 -4.71
N ASN A 224 -14.85 -9.35 -4.81
CA ASN A 224 -15.10 -10.29 -3.71
C ASN A 224 -14.20 -10.03 -2.49
N ILE A 225 -12.94 -9.65 -2.70
CA ILE A 225 -12.01 -9.34 -1.59
C ILE A 225 -11.97 -7.85 -1.22
N GLY A 226 -12.71 -7.01 -1.95
CA GLY A 226 -12.83 -5.57 -1.73
C GLY A 226 -11.59 -4.77 -2.14
N VAL A 227 -10.80 -5.24 -3.10
CA VAL A 227 -9.64 -4.53 -3.65
C VAL A 227 -10.07 -3.55 -4.74
N ARG A 228 -9.65 -2.30 -4.61
CA ARG A 228 -9.78 -1.26 -5.63
C ARG A 228 -8.48 -1.18 -6.42
N ALA A 229 -8.55 -1.57 -7.68
CA ALA A 229 -7.41 -1.55 -8.58
C ALA A 229 -7.12 -0.15 -9.13
N MET A 230 -5.84 0.21 -9.19
CA MET A 230 -5.38 1.38 -9.92
C MET A 230 -5.70 1.23 -11.42
N PRO A 231 -6.31 2.26 -12.07
CA PRO A 231 -6.55 2.26 -13.51
C PRO A 231 -5.24 2.16 -14.30
N ARG A 232 -5.27 1.54 -15.49
CA ARG A 232 -4.07 1.36 -16.32
C ARG A 232 -3.45 2.69 -16.72
N GLU A 233 -4.27 3.71 -16.95
CA GLU A 233 -3.85 5.05 -17.35
C GLU A 233 -3.06 5.76 -16.23
N ALA A 234 -3.23 5.34 -14.98
CA ALA A 234 -2.53 5.88 -13.83
C ALA A 234 -1.17 5.22 -13.56
N GLU A 235 -0.84 4.10 -14.20
CA GLU A 235 0.40 3.33 -13.95
C GLU A 235 1.67 4.16 -14.14
N GLN A 236 1.66 5.03 -15.15
CA GLN A 236 2.83 5.83 -15.54
C GLN A 236 2.74 7.29 -15.07
N SER A 237 1.69 7.66 -14.32
CA SER A 237 1.48 9.02 -13.84
C SER A 237 1.11 9.02 -12.36
N MET A 238 2.05 9.42 -11.51
CA MET A 238 1.80 9.55 -10.08
C MET A 238 0.69 10.58 -9.80
N ALA A 239 0.54 11.61 -10.64
CA ALA A 239 -0.55 12.57 -10.53
C ALA A 239 -1.92 11.92 -10.77
N ALA A 240 -2.04 11.06 -11.80
CA ALA A 240 -3.28 10.33 -12.06
C ALA A 240 -3.57 9.29 -10.97
N CYS A 241 -2.54 8.59 -10.48
CA CYS A 241 -2.65 7.65 -9.36
C CYS A 241 -3.12 8.34 -8.07
N LEU A 242 -2.54 9.50 -7.75
CA LEU A 242 -2.92 10.31 -6.60
C LEU A 242 -4.37 10.79 -6.68
N ASN A 243 -4.77 11.34 -7.84
CA ASN A 243 -6.15 11.75 -8.09
C ASN A 243 -7.12 10.59 -7.91
N TRP A 244 -6.81 9.42 -8.49
CA TRP A 244 -7.62 8.21 -8.34
C TRP A 244 -7.78 7.79 -6.86
N ALA A 245 -6.69 7.74 -6.10
CA ALA A 245 -6.73 7.36 -4.69
C ALA A 245 -7.55 8.33 -3.84
N VAL A 246 -7.40 9.65 -4.07
CA VAL A 246 -8.19 10.67 -3.40
C VAL A 246 -9.67 10.53 -3.73
N GLN A 247 -10.04 10.31 -4.99
CA GLN A 247 -11.43 10.11 -5.41
C GLN A 247 -12.09 8.87 -4.78
N ILE A 248 -11.31 7.85 -4.42
CA ILE A 248 -11.83 6.70 -3.67
C ILE A 248 -12.13 7.08 -2.20
N LEU A 249 -11.31 7.94 -1.59
CA LEU A 249 -11.51 8.39 -0.21
C LEU A 249 -12.70 9.34 -0.04
N VAL A 250 -13.01 10.15 -1.06
CA VAL A 250 -14.12 11.12 -1.03
C VAL A 250 -15.45 10.49 -0.56
N PRO A 251 -16.00 9.45 -1.23
CA PRO A 251 -17.28 8.88 -0.84
C PRO A 251 -17.24 8.16 0.52
N VAL A 252 -16.07 7.73 1.00
CA VAL A 252 -15.91 7.16 2.34
C VAL A 252 -16.14 8.24 3.40
N ILE A 253 -15.54 9.41 3.20
CA ILE A 253 -15.67 10.56 4.10
C ILE A 253 -17.09 11.15 4.04
N GLU A 254 -17.70 11.20 2.86
CA GLU A 254 -19.07 11.71 2.70
C GLU A 254 -20.13 10.87 3.42
N LYS A 255 -19.95 9.54 3.47
CA LYS A 255 -20.92 8.59 4.02
C LYS A 255 -20.84 8.42 5.53
N ALA A 256 -19.69 8.66 6.16
CA ALA A 256 -19.54 8.50 7.61
C ALA A 256 -20.17 9.62 8.44
N SER A 257 -20.62 10.70 7.79
CA SER A 257 -21.23 11.87 8.42
C SER A 257 -22.76 11.85 8.42
N GLN A 258 -23.37 10.71 8.08
CA GLN A 258 -24.81 10.45 8.18
C GLN A 258 -25.07 9.41 9.28
#